data_AF-A0A1Y0G239-F1
#
_entry.id   AF-A0A1Y0G239-F1
#
_cell.length_a   1.000
_cell.length_b   1.000
_cell.length_c   1.000
_cell.angle_alpha   90.00
_cell.angle_beta   90.00
_cell.angle_gamma   90.00
#
_symmetry.space_group_name_H-M   'P 1'
#
loop_
_entity.id
_entity.type
_entity.pdbx_description
1 polymer ?
#
loop_
_entity_poly.entity_id
_entity_poly.type
_entity_poly.pdbx_seq_one_letter_code
_entity_poly.pdbx_strand_id
1 'polypeptide(L)'
;MPVWLPLLKASLPYVTQIVATAIPAFTAKPAEEKTDDITAQQIAELQSAATQNAESIHVLAEKLRQTIEGIDAAGNELQKKIIFFRRLAYSAVAVATVSLVIAIASLLT
;
A
#
# COMPACT_ATOMS: atom_id res chain seq x y z
N MET A 1 -10.32 -53.84 -26.71
CA MET A 1 -9.49 -52.98 -27.60
C MET A 1 -9.57 -51.55 -27.09
N PRO A 2 -8.45 -50.86 -26.84
CA PRO A 2 -8.51 -49.49 -26.32
C PRO A 2 -9.13 -48.55 -27.37
N VAL A 3 -10.30 -47.98 -27.04
CA VAL A 3 -11.11 -47.09 -27.89
C VAL A 3 -10.38 -45.81 -28.31
N TRP A 4 -9.29 -45.45 -27.61
CA TRP A 4 -8.49 -44.28 -27.90
C TRP A 4 -7.47 -44.47 -29.04
N LEU A 5 -7.15 -45.72 -29.41
CA LEU A 5 -6.11 -46.01 -30.42
C LEU A 5 -6.49 -45.53 -31.85
N PRO A 6 -7.75 -45.67 -32.31
CA PRO A 6 -8.18 -45.13 -33.60
C PRO A 6 -8.21 -43.60 -33.62
N LEU A 7 -8.64 -42.96 -32.52
CA LEU A 7 -8.65 -41.51 -32.37
C LEU A 7 -7.24 -40.92 -32.41
N LEU A 8 -6.28 -41.57 -31.76
CA LEU A 8 -4.88 -41.16 -31.77
C LEU A 8 -4.22 -41.35 -33.14
N LYS A 9 -4.57 -42.41 -33.88
CA LYS A 9 -4.12 -42.59 -35.27
C LYS A 9 -4.72 -41.55 -36.22
N ALA A 10 -5.98 -41.14 -36.00
CA ALA A 10 -6.64 -40.12 -36.80
C ALA A 10 -6.09 -38.70 -36.52
N SER A 11 -5.66 -38.42 -35.28
CA SER A 11 -5.10 -37.12 -34.89
C SER A 11 -3.60 -36.99 -35.14
N LEU A 12 -2.87 -38.11 -35.24
CA LEU A 12 -1.42 -38.15 -35.48
C LEU A 12 -0.93 -37.19 -36.59
N PRO A 13 -1.52 -37.15 -37.80
CA PRO A 13 -1.05 -36.25 -38.86
C PRO A 13 -1.28 -34.76 -38.57
N TYR A 14 -2.26 -34.40 -37.73
CA TYR A 14 -2.50 -33.02 -37.32
C TYR A 14 -1.54 -32.60 -36.20
N VAL A 15 -1.24 -33.51 -35.27
CA VAL A 15 -0.24 -33.26 -34.22
C VAL A 15 1.14 -33.09 -34.84
N THR A 16 1.51 -33.87 -35.86
CA THR A 16 2.80 -33.70 -36.54
C THR A 16 2.89 -32.38 -37.30
N GLN A 17 1.80 -31.89 -37.92
CA GLN A 17 1.77 -30.56 -38.55
C GLN A 17 1.90 -29.42 -37.55
N ILE A 18 1.22 -29.51 -36.41
CA ILE A 18 1.30 -28.50 -35.33
C ILE A 18 2.72 -28.48 -34.75
N VAL A 19 3.28 -29.66 -34.46
CA VAL A 19 4.63 -29.79 -33.92
C VAL A 19 5.70 -29.34 -34.93
N ALA A 20 5.57 -29.69 -36.21
CA ALA A 20 6.49 -29.27 -37.26
C ALA A 20 6.45 -27.74 -37.50
N THR A 21 5.32 -27.09 -37.25
CA THR A 21 5.18 -25.63 -37.39
C THR A 21 5.61 -24.89 -36.13
N ALA A 22 5.36 -25.46 -34.95
CA ALA A 22 5.66 -24.82 -33.67
C ALA A 22 7.12 -24.97 -33.24
N ILE A 23 7.76 -26.12 -33.50
CA ILE A 23 9.16 -26.36 -33.08
C ILE A 23 10.10 -25.28 -33.63
N PRO A 24 10.11 -24.93 -34.94
CA PRO A 24 11.01 -23.92 -35.47
C PRO A 24 10.82 -22.54 -34.84
N ALA A 25 9.60 -22.20 -34.42
CA ALA A 25 9.33 -20.93 -33.75
C ALA A 25 9.92 -20.85 -32.32
N PHE A 26 10.13 -22.00 -31.66
CA PHE A 26 10.74 -22.09 -30.33
C PHE A 26 12.24 -22.40 -30.34
N THR A 27 12.78 -23.00 -31.41
CA THR A 27 14.20 -23.34 -31.55
C THR A 27 14.98 -22.45 -32.51
N ALA A 28 14.33 -21.51 -33.20
CA ALA A 28 15.04 -20.49 -33.98
C ALA A 28 15.93 -19.64 -33.06
N LYS A 29 17.24 -19.66 -33.31
CA LYS A 29 18.18 -18.72 -32.70
C LYS A 29 17.72 -17.30 -33.06
N PRO A 30 17.49 -16.39 -32.08
CA PRO A 30 17.18 -15.01 -32.40
C PRO A 30 18.33 -14.44 -33.22
N ALA A 31 18.03 -13.82 -34.37
CA ALA A 31 19.02 -13.15 -35.20
C ALA A 31 19.76 -12.11 -34.33
N GLU A 32 21.09 -12.20 -34.30
CA GLU A 32 21.98 -11.39 -33.44
C GLU A 32 21.85 -9.88 -33.66
N GLU A 33 21.19 -9.42 -34.73
CA GLU A 33 21.05 -7.99 -35.07
C GLU A 33 19.92 -7.26 -34.31
N LYS A 34 18.98 -7.96 -33.64
CA LYS A 34 17.86 -7.30 -32.91
C LYS A 34 17.95 -7.41 -31.39
N THR A 35 18.92 -8.16 -30.87
CA THR A 35 19.00 -8.42 -29.43
C THR A 35 19.57 -7.22 -28.67
N ASP A 36 20.56 -6.52 -29.26
CA ASP A 36 21.18 -5.33 -28.68
C ASP A 36 20.18 -4.16 -28.54
N ASP A 37 19.32 -3.96 -29.55
CA ASP A 37 18.31 -2.90 -29.57
C ASP A 37 17.21 -3.14 -28.52
N ILE A 38 16.77 -4.40 -28.35
CA ILE A 38 15.82 -4.79 -27.30
C ILE A 38 16.43 -4.59 -25.90
N THR A 39 17.71 -4.94 -25.70
CA THR A 39 18.37 -4.69 -24.41
C THR A 39 18.55 -3.20 -24.11
N ALA A 40 18.88 -2.37 -25.11
CA ALA A 40 18.96 -0.93 -24.95
C ALA A 40 17.59 -0.33 -24.56
N GLN A 41 16.52 -0.81 -25.22
CA GLN A 41 15.15 -0.39 -24.91
C GLN A 41 14.71 -0.82 -23.51
N GLN A 42 15.00 -2.05 -23.09
CA GLN A 42 14.70 -2.53 -21.73
C GLN A 42 15.47 -1.77 -20.66
N ILE A 43 16.73 -1.41 -20.92
CA ILE A 43 17.52 -0.57 -20.00
C ILE A 43 16.90 0.82 -19.88
N ALA A 44 16.48 1.43 -21.00
CA ALA A 44 15.80 2.72 -20.99
C ALA A 44 14.47 2.67 -20.22
N GLU A 45 13.69 1.61 -20.40
CA GLU A 45 12.44 1.39 -19.66
C GLU A 45 12.69 1.21 -18.14
N LEU A 46 13.70 0.41 -17.77
CA LEU A 46 14.08 0.23 -16.37
C LEU A 46 14.60 1.52 -15.73
N GLN A 47 15.38 2.31 -16.46
CA GLN A 47 15.86 3.62 -15.98
C GLN A 47 14.72 4.61 -15.79
N SER A 48 13.76 4.64 -16.73
CA SER A 48 12.56 5.44 -16.62
C SER A 48 11.71 5.03 -15.41
N ALA A 49 11.45 3.73 -15.25
CA ALA A 49 10.72 3.20 -14.11
C ALA A 49 11.43 3.46 -12.77
N ALA A 50 12.76 3.31 -12.72
CA ALA A 50 13.55 3.61 -11.53
C ALA A 50 13.48 5.10 -11.16
N THR A 51 13.56 5.99 -12.15
CA THR A 51 13.45 7.44 -11.95
C THR A 51 12.06 7.81 -11.44
N GLN A 52 11.00 7.28 -12.07
CA GLN A 52 9.62 7.51 -11.67
C GLN A 52 9.33 6.98 -10.26
N ASN A 53 9.90 5.83 -9.89
CA ASN A 53 9.77 5.26 -8.56
C ASN A 53 10.51 6.09 -7.52
N ALA A 54 11.71 6.58 -7.82
CA ALA A 54 12.46 7.46 -6.91
C ALA A 54 11.70 8.76 -6.64
N GLU A 55 11.11 9.38 -7.68
CA GLU A 55 10.24 10.55 -7.54
C GLU A 55 9.01 10.22 -6.67
N SER A 56 8.35 9.09 -6.93
CA SER A 56 7.16 8.66 -6.17
C SER A 56 7.48 8.42 -4.69
N ILE A 57 8.62 7.80 -4.38
CA ILE A 57 9.09 7.60 -2.99
C ILE A 57 9.38 8.95 -2.33
N HIS A 58 9.99 9.90 -3.04
CA HIS A 58 10.23 11.24 -2.52
C HIS A 58 8.92 11.96 -2.16
N VAL A 59 7.94 11.93 -3.06
CA VAL A 59 6.62 12.51 -2.82
C VAL A 59 5.93 11.83 -1.63
N LEU A 60 5.99 10.50 -1.55
CA LEU A 60 5.42 9.74 -0.44
C LEU A 60 6.08 10.13 0.90
N ALA A 61 7.41 10.24 0.93
CA ALA A 61 8.15 10.64 2.11
C ALA A 61 7.78 12.06 2.57
N GLU A 62 7.63 13.00 1.64
CA GLU A 62 7.21 14.36 1.97
C GLU A 62 5.76 14.41 2.49
N LYS A 63 4.85 13.64 1.88
CA LYS A 63 3.46 13.54 2.36
C LYS A 63 3.37 12.88 3.73
N LEU A 64 4.20 11.88 4.00
CA LEU A 64 4.29 11.25 5.30
C LEU A 64 4.82 12.24 6.35
N ARG A 65 5.88 13.00 6.01
CA ARG A 65 6.43 14.05 6.89
C ARG A 65 5.36 15.07 7.26
N GLN A 66 4.66 15.61 6.26
CA GLN A 66 3.56 16.57 6.47
C GLN A 66 2.45 15.99 7.35
N THR A 67 2.13 14.69 7.18
CA THR A 67 1.11 14.01 7.96
C THR A 67 1.55 13.84 9.42
N ILE A 68 2.79 13.42 9.67
CA ILE A 68 3.35 13.28 11.02
C ILE A 68 3.38 14.63 11.72
N GLU A 69 3.83 15.69 11.04
CA GLU A 69 3.83 17.06 11.57
C GLU A 69 2.41 17.53 11.92
N GLY A 70 1.42 17.21 11.07
CA GLY A 70 0.01 17.48 11.34
C GLY A 70 -0.53 16.73 12.56
N ILE A 71 -0.15 15.45 12.72
CA ILE A 71 -0.53 14.63 13.89
C ILE A 71 0.08 15.19 15.17
N ASP A 72 1.36 15.55 15.17
CA ASP A 72 2.04 16.12 16.33
C ASP A 72 1.45 17.48 16.73
N ALA A 73 1.14 18.33 15.75
CA ALA A 73 0.48 19.61 16.00
C ALA A 73 -0.91 19.42 16.62
N ALA A 74 -1.72 18.52 16.05
CA ALA A 74 -3.05 18.20 16.56
C ALA A 74 -2.99 17.59 17.97
N GLY A 75 -2.03 16.68 18.21
CA GLY A 75 -1.79 16.07 19.52
C GLY A 75 -1.46 17.09 20.60
N ASN A 76 -0.57 18.04 20.28
CA ASN A 76 -0.22 19.14 21.19
C ASN A 76 -1.42 20.06 21.49
N GLU A 77 -2.27 20.34 20.50
CA GLU A 77 -3.49 21.12 20.71
C GLU A 77 -4.50 20.39 21.62
N LEU A 78 -4.71 19.10 21.36
CA LEU A 78 -5.56 18.22 22.18
C LEU A 78 -5.07 18.15 23.63
N GLN A 79 -3.76 18.00 23.84
CA GLN A 79 -3.19 17.94 25.19
C GLN A 79 -3.46 19.24 25.98
N LYS A 80 -3.32 20.42 25.34
CA LYS A 80 -3.64 21.71 25.96
C LYS A 80 -5.11 21.78 26.35
N LYS A 81 -6.03 21.36 25.47
CA LYS A 81 -7.48 21.33 25.75
C LYS A 81 -7.82 20.37 26.89
N ILE A 82 -7.21 19.18 26.92
CA ILE A 82 -7.42 18.21 28.01
C ILE A 82 -6.98 18.80 29.35
N ILE A 83 -5.81 19.45 29.41
CA ILE A 83 -5.34 20.09 30.65
C ILE A 83 -6.31 21.19 31.10
N PHE A 84 -6.79 22.01 30.16
CA PHE A 84 -7.77 23.06 30.45
C PHE A 84 -9.08 22.48 31.00
N PHE A 85 -9.68 21.50 30.33
CA PHE A 85 -10.91 20.86 30.79
C PHE A 85 -10.74 20.13 32.11
N ARG A 86 -9.59 19.50 32.34
CA ARG A 86 -9.28 18.84 33.62
C ARG A 86 -9.23 19.86 34.76
N ARG A 87 -8.63 21.04 34.54
CA ARG A 87 -8.62 22.12 35.54
C ARG A 87 -10.03 22.63 35.82
N LEU A 88 -10.83 22.85 34.78
CA LEU A 88 -12.23 23.26 34.94
C LEU A 88 -13.03 22.21 35.72
N ALA A 89 -12.91 20.93 35.37
CA ALA A 89 -13.58 19.84 36.08
C ALA A 89 -13.20 19.81 37.57
N TYR A 90 -11.90 19.93 37.88
CA TYR A 90 -11.46 20.00 39.29
C TYR A 90 -12.01 21.23 40.02
N SER A 91 -12.04 22.40 39.37
CA SER A 91 -12.64 23.59 39.98
C SER A 91 -14.14 23.42 40.23
N ALA A 92 -14.87 22.80 39.29
CA ALA A 92 -16.30 22.55 39.44
C ALA A 92 -16.58 21.58 40.58
N VAL A 93 -15.81 20.49 40.69
CA VAL A 93 -15.90 19.55 41.81
C VAL A 93 -15.60 20.24 43.14
N ALA A 94 -14.53 21.04 43.22
CA ALA A 94 -14.19 21.77 44.44
C ALA A 94 -15.32 22.72 44.88
N VAL A 95 -15.87 23.49 43.94
CA VAL A 95 -17.00 24.39 44.20
C VAL A 95 -18.23 23.61 44.66
N ALA A 96 -18.55 22.49 44.02
CA ALA A 96 -19.67 21.64 44.39
C ALA A 96 -19.50 21.06 45.80
N THR A 97 -18.29 20.59 46.15
CA THR A 97 -17.98 20.09 47.49
C THR A 97 -18.11 21.19 48.55
N VAL A 98 -17.57 22.39 48.30
CA VAL A 98 -17.71 23.53 49.22
C VAL A 98 -19.18 23.91 49.41
N SER A 99 -19.95 23.99 48.33
CA SER A 99 -21.38 24.28 48.38
C SER A 99 -22.15 23.23 49.21
N LEU A 100 -21.83 21.95 49.02
CA LEU A 100 -22.43 20.86 49.78
C LEU A 100 -22.12 20.96 51.28
N VAL A 101 -20.87 21.27 51.64
CA VAL A 101 -20.45 21.45 53.04
C VAL A 101 -21.20 22.61 53.68
N ILE A 102 -21.33 23.74 52.97
CA ILE A 102 -22.09 24.91 53.45
C ILE A 102 -23.57 24.54 53.66
N ALA A 103 -24.19 23.86 52.69
CA ALA A 103 -25.58 23.46 52.78
C ALA A 103 -25.85 22.54 53.98
N ILE A 104 -24.95 21.58 54.24
CA ILE A 104 -25.05 20.68 55.40
C ILE A 104 -24.88 21.48 56.70
N ALA A 105 -23.90 22.39 56.77
CA ALA A 105 -23.69 23.21 57.95
C ALA A 105 -24.92 24.08 58.27
N SER A 106 -25.52 24.72 57.27
CA SER A 106 -26.74 25.50 57.42
C SER A 106 -27.96 24.69 57.86
N LEU A 107 -27.98 23.38 57.61
CA LEU A 107 -29.08 22.50 58.05
C LEU A 107 -28.92 22.05 59.51
N LEU A 108 -27.70 22.12 60.05
CA LEU A 108 -27.34 21.68 61.41
C LEU A 108 -27.31 22.83 62.43
N THR A 109 -27.23 24.07 61.97
CA THR A 109 -27.29 25.31 62.79
C THR A 109 -28.69 25.88 62.85
#